data_AF-A0A3P7M1M3-F1
#
_entry.id   AF-A0A3P7M1M3-F1
#
_cell.length_a   1.000
_cell.length_b   1.000
_cell.length_c   1.000
_cell.angle_alpha   90.00
_cell.angle_beta   90.00
_cell.angle_gamma   90.00
#
_symmetry.space_group_name_H-M   'P 1'
#
loop_
_entity.id
_entity.type
_entity.pdbx_description
1 polymer ?
#
loop_
_entity_poly.entity_id
_entity_poly.type
_entity_poly.pdbx_seq_one_letter_code
_entity_poly.pdbx_strand_id
1 'polypeptide(L)'
;MIPTPCTDLLTQPQFSDVYPPSEDSFLFLDALEKDITFLTDHLKPAVVMEIGSGSGVISTFLSKLLRTPTMFIGVDISEKSRTGDMKPGKLSPRGVLYLLLLRENQPSEVHELVRESSTGRLFKVVCLMNRTCHNENLAVYRYYDPTVHIQMPEI
;
A
#
# COMPACT_ATOMS: atom_id res chain seq x y z
N MET A 1 7.50 -3.78 -17.46
CA MET A 1 6.42 -4.57 -16.86
C MET A 1 7.01 -5.75 -16.12
N ILE A 2 7.00 -5.70 -14.79
CA ILE A 2 7.32 -6.87 -13.96
C ILE A 2 6.07 -7.77 -13.96
N PRO A 3 6.19 -9.09 -14.17
CA PRO A 3 5.02 -9.95 -14.17
C PRO A 3 4.42 -10.03 -12.75
N THR A 4 3.08 -9.98 -12.69
CA THR A 4 2.33 -10.28 -11.47
C THR A 4 2.80 -11.61 -10.88
N PRO A 5 3.04 -11.69 -9.56
CA PRO A 5 3.39 -12.95 -8.91
C PRO A 5 2.36 -14.05 -9.21
N CYS A 6 2.85 -15.27 -9.47
CA CYS A 6 1.98 -16.44 -9.66
C CYS A 6 1.28 -16.76 -8.34
N THR A 7 -0.04 -16.92 -8.40
CA THR A 7 -0.90 -17.22 -7.26
C THR A 7 -1.66 -18.55 -7.41
N ASP A 8 -1.21 -19.43 -8.32
CA ASP A 8 -1.87 -20.72 -8.60
C ASP A 8 -2.02 -21.59 -7.33
N LEU A 9 -1.13 -21.42 -6.35
CA LEU A 9 -1.21 -22.10 -5.06
C LEU A 9 -2.49 -21.76 -4.28
N LEU A 10 -3.08 -20.58 -4.48
CA LEU A 10 -4.34 -20.18 -3.81
C LEU A 10 -5.55 -20.99 -4.27
N THR A 11 -5.44 -21.71 -5.40
CA THR A 11 -6.51 -22.61 -5.87
C THR A 11 -6.61 -23.89 -5.04
N GLN A 12 -5.63 -24.16 -4.17
CA GLN A 12 -5.61 -25.37 -3.35
C GLN A 12 -6.51 -25.21 -2.11
N PRO A 13 -7.24 -26.26 -1.67
CA PRO A 13 -8.24 -26.15 -0.59
C PRO A 13 -7.72 -25.59 0.73
N GLN A 14 -6.45 -25.80 1.06
CA GLN A 14 -5.83 -25.29 2.29
C GLN A 14 -5.62 -23.77 2.30
N PHE A 15 -5.86 -23.08 1.17
CA PHE A 15 -5.78 -21.62 1.04
C PHE A 15 -7.14 -21.00 0.69
N SER A 16 -8.26 -21.73 0.87
CA SER A 16 -9.61 -21.25 0.55
C SER A 16 -9.98 -19.94 1.25
N ASP A 17 -9.43 -19.73 2.44
CA ASP A 17 -9.74 -18.58 3.30
C ASP A 17 -8.78 -17.39 3.04
N VAL A 18 -7.81 -17.56 2.13
CA VAL A 18 -6.88 -16.50 1.72
C VAL A 18 -7.53 -15.69 0.61
N TYR A 19 -7.58 -14.38 0.80
CA TYR A 19 -8.12 -13.47 -0.20
C TYR A 19 -7.31 -13.53 -1.50
N PRO A 20 -7.91 -13.95 -2.64
CA PRO A 20 -7.22 -14.00 -3.92
C PRO A 20 -7.02 -12.58 -4.48
N PRO A 21 -5.97 -12.34 -5.28
CA PRO A 21 -5.82 -11.05 -5.95
C PRO A 21 -7.04 -10.72 -6.82
N SER A 22 -7.58 -9.52 -6.64
CA SER A 22 -8.68 -8.97 -7.43
C SER A 22 -8.34 -7.58 -7.98
N GLU A 23 -9.31 -6.90 -8.60
CA GLU A 23 -9.12 -5.61 -9.27
C GLU A 23 -8.52 -4.51 -8.39
N ASP A 24 -8.85 -4.50 -7.10
CA ASP A 24 -8.23 -3.65 -6.08
C ASP A 24 -6.72 -3.93 -5.91
N SER A 25 -6.34 -5.21 -5.86
CA SER A 25 -4.95 -5.65 -5.80
C SER A 25 -4.20 -5.21 -7.05
N PHE A 26 -4.76 -5.45 -8.25
CA PHE A 26 -4.13 -5.05 -9.51
C PHE A 26 -4.00 -3.54 -9.66
N LEU A 27 -5.02 -2.77 -9.25
CA LEU A 27 -4.93 -1.31 -9.21
C LEU A 27 -3.78 -0.85 -8.28
N PHE A 28 -3.59 -1.54 -7.16
CA PHE A 28 -2.47 -1.27 -6.25
C PHE A 28 -1.12 -1.56 -6.90
N LEU A 29 -0.97 -2.69 -7.60
CA LEU A 29 0.24 -3.03 -8.34
C LEU A 29 0.56 -1.98 -9.41
N ASP A 30 -0.45 -1.59 -10.19
CA ASP A 30 -0.32 -0.57 -11.24
C ASP A 30 0.10 0.78 -10.65
N ALA A 31 -0.46 1.17 -9.50
CA ALA A 31 -0.09 2.39 -8.78
C ALA A 31 1.36 2.36 -8.27
N LEU A 32 1.83 1.22 -7.74
CA LEU A 32 3.22 1.04 -7.32
C LEU A 32 4.19 1.05 -8.50
N GLU A 33 3.84 0.43 -9.62
CA GLU A 33 4.65 0.47 -10.84
C GLU A 33 4.76 1.90 -11.39
N LYS A 34 3.66 2.66 -11.38
CA LYS A 34 3.66 4.08 -11.77
C LYS A 34 4.56 4.93 -10.87
N ASP A 35 4.69 4.56 -9.60
CA ASP A 35 5.48 5.29 -8.61
C ASP A 35 6.89 4.73 -8.38
N ILE A 36 7.37 3.88 -9.30
CA ILE A 36 8.65 3.17 -9.17
C ILE A 36 9.82 4.11 -8.93
N THR A 37 9.95 5.20 -9.70
CA THR A 37 11.07 6.15 -9.58
C THR A 37 11.13 6.76 -8.18
N PHE A 38 9.97 7.11 -7.62
CA PHE A 38 9.92 7.60 -6.25
C PHE A 38 10.40 6.56 -5.24
N LEU A 39 9.92 5.33 -5.39
CA LEU A 39 10.24 4.22 -4.50
C LEU A 39 11.74 3.84 -4.57
N THR A 40 12.31 3.75 -5.78
CA THR A 40 13.67 3.26 -6.01
C THR A 40 14.73 4.34 -5.91
N ASP A 41 14.45 5.58 -6.31
CA ASP A 41 15.50 6.59 -6.45
C ASP A 41 15.51 7.55 -5.26
N HIS A 42 14.34 7.79 -4.67
CA HIS A 42 14.16 8.85 -3.68
C HIS A 42 13.82 8.34 -2.28
N LEU A 43 12.93 7.35 -2.17
CA LEU A 43 12.55 6.77 -0.88
C LEU A 43 13.58 5.75 -0.40
N LYS A 44 13.89 4.74 -1.22
CA LYS A 44 14.81 3.62 -0.91
C LYS A 44 14.51 3.01 0.47
N PRO A 45 13.30 2.45 0.67
CA PRO A 45 12.88 1.99 1.99
C PRO A 45 13.71 0.79 2.45
N ALA A 46 14.24 0.86 3.67
CA ALA A 46 14.88 -0.29 4.32
C ALA A 46 13.86 -1.30 4.88
N VAL A 47 12.64 -0.84 5.17
CA VAL A 47 11.56 -1.66 5.72
C VAL A 47 10.25 -1.30 5.01
N VAL A 48 9.50 -2.32 4.60
CA VAL A 48 8.13 -2.25 4.09
C VAL A 48 7.24 -3.06 5.02
N MET A 49 6.11 -2.47 5.41
CA MET A 49 5.07 -3.14 6.18
C MET A 49 3.77 -3.13 5.39
N GLU A 50 3.18 -4.30 5.19
CA GLU A 50 1.88 -4.51 4.58
C GLU A 50 0.88 -4.94 5.66
N ILE A 51 -0.25 -4.23 5.74
CA ILE A 51 -1.37 -4.57 6.63
C ILE A 51 -2.49 -5.14 5.77
N GLY A 52 -2.98 -6.32 6.12
CA GLY A 52 -3.91 -7.10 5.31
C GLY A 52 -3.22 -7.74 4.10
N SER A 53 -2.13 -8.47 4.32
CA SER A 53 -1.30 -8.98 3.22
C SER A 53 -2.02 -10.00 2.32
N GLY A 54 -3.06 -10.68 2.81
CA GLY A 54 -3.84 -11.67 2.07
C GLY A 54 -2.94 -12.70 1.37
N SER A 55 -3.01 -12.74 0.05
CA SER A 55 -2.17 -13.57 -0.82
C SER A 55 -0.67 -13.21 -0.83
N GLY A 56 -0.28 -12.05 -0.31
CA GLY A 56 1.08 -11.51 -0.34
C GLY A 56 1.50 -11.00 -1.72
N VAL A 57 0.55 -10.80 -2.64
CA VAL A 57 0.83 -10.38 -4.03
C VAL A 57 1.49 -9.00 -4.09
N ILE A 58 1.07 -8.05 -3.26
CA ILE A 58 1.58 -6.68 -3.24
C ILE A 58 3.02 -6.66 -2.71
N SER A 59 3.29 -7.22 -1.53
CA SER A 59 4.66 -7.33 -1.01
C SER A 59 5.59 -8.07 -1.96
N THR A 60 5.12 -9.18 -2.54
CA THR A 60 5.94 -9.97 -3.48
C THR A 60 6.27 -9.16 -4.73
N PHE A 61 5.30 -8.44 -5.30
CA PHE A 61 5.54 -7.56 -6.45
C PHE A 61 6.51 -6.43 -6.10
N LEU A 62 6.28 -5.74 -4.98
CA LEU A 62 7.12 -4.62 -4.54
C LEU A 62 8.56 -5.05 -4.24
N SER A 63 8.77 -6.27 -3.71
CA SER A 63 10.12 -6.82 -3.51
C SER A 63 10.91 -6.97 -4.81
N LYS A 64 10.24 -7.37 -5.91
CA LYS A 64 10.85 -7.44 -7.24
C LYS A 64 11.14 -6.05 -7.81
N LEU A 65 10.33 -5.06 -7.44
CA LEU A 65 10.43 -3.68 -7.89
C LEU A 65 11.62 -2.95 -7.23
N LEU A 66 11.73 -3.04 -5.89
CA LEU A 66 12.64 -2.20 -5.10
C LEU A 66 14.12 -2.51 -5.29
N ARG A 67 14.48 -3.73 -5.74
CA ARG A 67 15.86 -4.17 -6.10
C ARG A 67 16.98 -3.79 -5.10
N THR A 68 16.61 -3.46 -3.88
CA THR A 68 17.47 -3.00 -2.79
C THR A 68 17.24 -3.89 -1.58
N PRO A 69 18.20 -3.97 -0.65
CA PRO A 69 17.99 -4.74 0.58
C PRO A 69 16.86 -4.11 1.41
N THR A 70 15.67 -4.69 1.32
CA THR A 70 14.46 -4.22 2.01
C THR A 70 13.87 -5.38 2.81
N MET A 71 13.60 -5.13 4.09
CA MET A 71 12.85 -6.06 4.94
C MET A 71 11.35 -5.89 4.67
N PHE A 72 10.64 -6.99 4.43
CA PHE A 72 9.20 -7.01 4.23
C PHE A 72 8.50 -7.65 5.43
N ILE A 73 7.49 -6.99 5.97
CA ILE A 73 6.67 -7.46 7.10
C ILE A 73 5.21 -7.43 6.65
N GLY A 74 4.59 -8.60 6.49
CA GLY A 74 3.15 -8.71 6.24
C GLY A 74 2.43 -9.04 7.55
N VAL A 75 1.34 -8.33 7.83
CA VAL A 75 0.43 -8.66 8.93
C VAL A 75 -0.96 -8.91 8.36
N ASP A 76 -1.56 -10.03 8.71
CA ASP A 76 -2.90 -10.40 8.26
C ASP A 76 -3.77 -10.85 9.43
N ILE A 77 -5.04 -10.46 9.41
CA ILE A 77 -6.03 -10.91 10.38
C ILE A 77 -6.72 -12.16 9.83
N SER A 78 -6.03 -13.30 9.84
CA SER A 78 -6.72 -14.59 9.65
C SER A 78 -7.77 -14.78 10.76
N GLU A 79 -8.88 -15.47 10.46
CA GLU A 79 -10.16 -15.55 11.19
C GLU A 79 -10.09 -15.77 12.72
N LYS A 80 -8.93 -16.10 13.29
CA LYS A 80 -8.71 -16.35 14.72
C LYS A 80 -8.42 -15.14 15.61
N SER A 81 -8.37 -13.90 15.10
CA SER A 81 -7.91 -12.75 15.92
C SER A 81 -8.80 -11.50 15.84
N ARG A 82 -10.09 -11.61 16.20
CA ARG A 82 -11.01 -10.45 16.31
C ARG A 82 -10.93 -9.71 17.66
N THR A 83 -9.75 -9.51 18.24
CA THR A 83 -9.64 -8.61 19.40
C THR A 83 -8.30 -7.88 19.39
N GLY A 84 -8.31 -6.58 19.14
CA GLY A 84 -7.17 -5.72 19.40
C GLY A 84 -7.17 -4.45 18.55
N ASP A 85 -7.43 -3.31 19.18
CA ASP A 85 -7.10 -1.99 18.64
C ASP A 85 -5.59 -1.91 18.36
N MET A 86 -5.19 -2.23 17.12
CA MET A 86 -3.81 -2.05 16.70
C MET A 86 -3.59 -0.56 16.41
N LYS A 87 -2.95 0.14 17.34
CA LYS A 87 -2.52 1.52 17.11
C LYS A 87 -1.53 1.53 15.94
N PRO A 88 -1.72 2.39 14.93
CA PRO A 88 -0.79 2.46 13.80
C PRO A 88 0.62 2.74 14.34
N GLY A 89 1.56 1.87 13.99
CA GLY A 89 2.95 2.02 14.35
C GLY A 89 3.50 3.35 13.82
N LYS A 90 4.42 3.97 14.56
CA LYS A 90 5.05 5.22 14.13
C LYS A 90 5.93 4.94 12.91
N LEU A 91 5.56 5.50 11.76
CA LEU A 91 6.40 5.50 10.57
C LEU A 91 7.74 6.20 10.86
N SER A 92 8.79 5.80 10.13
CA SER A 92 10.08 6.49 10.17
C SER A 92 9.93 7.97 9.76
N PRO A 93 10.91 8.85 10.06
CA PRO A 93 10.82 10.27 9.67
C PRO A 93 10.55 10.46 8.16
N ARG A 94 11.21 9.65 7.31
CA ARG A 94 11.00 9.61 5.85
C ARG A 94 9.86 8.67 5.40
N GLY A 95 9.12 8.09 6.34
CA GLY A 95 8.14 7.05 6.08
C GLY A 95 6.95 7.59 5.31
N VAL A 96 6.54 6.83 4.31
CA VAL A 96 5.44 7.09 3.38
C VAL A 96 4.34 6.06 3.62
N LEU A 97 3.08 6.46 3.47
CA LEU A 97 1.92 5.57 3.55
C LEU A 97 1.26 5.46 2.17
N TYR A 98 1.02 4.24 1.71
CA TYR A 98 0.16 3.96 0.55
C TYR A 98 -1.15 3.39 1.06
N LEU A 99 -2.28 3.88 0.56
CA LEU A 99 -3.60 3.43 0.99
C LEU A 99 -4.56 3.38 -0.20
N LEU A 100 -5.26 2.25 -0.34
CA LEU A 100 -6.37 2.12 -1.26
C LEU A 100 -7.66 2.54 -0.56
N LEU A 101 -8.45 3.38 -1.23
CA LEU A 101 -9.72 3.86 -0.75
C LEU A 101 -10.78 3.72 -1.84
N LEU A 102 -11.99 3.37 -1.40
CA LEU A 102 -13.20 3.50 -2.17
C LEU A 102 -13.77 4.92 -2.01
N ARG A 103 -14.57 5.37 -2.98
CA ARG A 103 -15.31 6.65 -2.87
C ARG A 103 -16.20 6.69 -1.63
N GLU A 104 -16.78 5.56 -1.27
CA GLU A 104 -17.63 5.34 -0.11
C GLU A 104 -16.89 5.55 1.21
N ASN A 105 -15.55 5.44 1.22
CA ASN A 105 -14.73 5.71 2.40
C ASN A 105 -14.56 7.22 2.68
N GLN A 106 -15.21 8.10 1.90
CA GLN A 106 -15.10 9.55 2.02
C GLN A 106 -13.62 10.02 2.10
N PRO A 107 -12.86 9.92 0.99
CA PRO A 107 -11.40 10.12 1.01
C PRO A 107 -10.94 11.41 1.68
N SER A 108 -11.70 12.51 1.55
CA SER A 108 -11.40 13.78 2.21
C SER A 108 -11.26 13.65 3.73
N GLU A 109 -12.18 12.92 4.39
CA GLU A 109 -12.13 12.69 5.84
C GLU A 109 -10.95 11.79 6.21
N VAL A 110 -10.67 10.77 5.39
CA VAL A 110 -9.51 9.88 5.61
C VAL A 110 -8.21 10.65 5.49
N HIS A 111 -8.09 11.59 4.54
CA HIS A 111 -6.90 12.43 4.41
C HIS A 111 -6.65 13.27 5.67
N GLU A 112 -7.72 13.81 6.26
CA GLU A 112 -7.65 14.55 7.52
C GLU A 112 -7.27 13.63 8.69
N LEU A 113 -7.90 12.47 8.81
CA LEU A 113 -7.59 11.48 9.85
C LEU A 113 -6.13 11.00 9.79
N VAL A 114 -5.60 10.75 8.58
CA VAL A 114 -4.19 10.38 8.39
C VAL A 114 -3.26 11.51 8.83
N ARG A 115 -3.62 12.76 8.50
CA ARG A 115 -2.85 13.92 8.95
C ARG A 115 -2.85 14.03 10.47
N GLU A 116 -4.01 13.94 11.12
CA GLU A 116 -4.14 14.04 12.57
C GLU A 116 -3.41 12.90 13.29
N SER A 117 -3.63 11.66 12.85
CA SER A 117 -3.01 10.45 13.40
C SER A 117 -1.49 10.46 13.25
N SER A 118 -0.96 11.17 12.26
CA SER A 118 0.47 11.37 12.04
C SER A 118 1.03 12.64 12.69
N THR A 119 0.29 13.27 13.62
CA THR A 119 0.67 14.53 14.28
C THR A 119 0.97 15.66 13.29
N GLY A 120 0.22 15.71 12.18
CA GLY A 120 0.39 16.68 11.10
C GLY A 120 1.49 16.36 10.10
N ARG A 121 2.25 15.27 10.28
CA ARG A 121 3.44 14.95 9.47
C ARG A 121 3.08 14.50 8.04
N LEU A 122 2.13 13.60 7.88
CA LEU A 122 1.70 13.08 6.57
C LEU A 122 0.61 13.97 5.97
N PHE A 123 0.91 15.24 5.72
CA PHE A 123 -0.09 16.20 5.25
C PHE A 123 -0.16 16.32 3.72
N LYS A 124 0.85 15.84 2.98
CA LYS A 124 0.82 15.85 1.51
C LYS A 124 0.28 14.53 1.01
N VAL A 125 -0.75 14.59 0.18
CA VAL A 125 -1.41 13.45 -0.45
C VAL A 125 -1.36 13.56 -1.98
N VAL A 126 -1.15 12.43 -2.65
CA VAL A 126 -1.19 12.30 -4.11
C VAL A 126 -2.03 11.09 -4.48
N CYS A 127 -3.02 11.27 -5.36
CA CYS A 127 -3.74 10.16 -5.99
C CYS A 127 -2.87 9.61 -7.13
N LEU A 128 -2.32 8.41 -6.96
CA LEU A 128 -1.43 7.80 -7.94
C LEU A 128 -2.22 7.21 -9.11
N MET A 129 -3.31 6.52 -8.79
CA MET A 129 -4.18 5.87 -9.77
C MET A 129 -5.61 5.77 -9.22
N ASN A 130 -6.59 5.81 -10.13
CA ASN A 130 -7.98 5.51 -9.84
C ASN A 130 -8.59 4.67 -10.96
N ARG A 131 -9.58 3.84 -10.63
CA ARG A 131 -10.33 3.02 -11.58
C ARG A 131 -11.76 2.82 -11.06
N THR A 132 -12.73 2.82 -11.97
CA THR A 132 -14.10 2.39 -11.66
C THR A 132 -14.25 0.92 -12.02
N CYS A 133 -14.68 0.09 -11.07
CA CYS A 133 -14.91 -1.34 -11.26
C CYS A 133 -16.21 -1.75 -10.57
N HIS A 134 -17.12 -2.43 -11.26
CA HIS A 134 -18.40 -2.90 -10.71
C HIS A 134 -19.19 -1.84 -9.89
N ASN A 135 -19.23 -0.60 -10.37
CA ASN A 135 -19.81 0.59 -9.72
C ASN A 135 -19.04 1.16 -8.51
N GLU A 136 -17.97 0.51 -8.08
CA GLU A 136 -17.06 1.04 -7.06
C GLU A 136 -16.00 1.92 -7.69
N ASN A 137 -15.66 3.02 -7.02
CA ASN A 137 -14.57 3.91 -7.44
C ASN A 137 -13.39 3.70 -6.51
N LEU A 138 -12.37 3.03 -7.01
CA LEU A 138 -11.16 2.69 -6.28
C LEU A 138 -10.07 3.71 -6.61
N ALA A 139 -9.32 4.14 -5.61
CA ALA A 139 -8.17 5.02 -5.78
C ALA A 139 -7.04 4.67 -4.81
N VAL A 140 -5.80 4.73 -5.30
CA VAL A 140 -4.60 4.50 -4.50
C VAL A 140 -3.94 5.84 -4.23
N TYR A 141 -3.77 6.14 -2.95
CA TYR A 141 -3.19 7.40 -2.46
C TYR A 141 -1.84 7.16 -1.81
N ARG A 142 -0.93 8.10 -2.01
CA ARG A 142 0.35 8.20 -1.30
C ARG A 142 0.35 9.40 -0.38
N TYR A 143 0.63 9.18 0.91
CA TYR A 143 0.77 10.21 1.93
C TYR A 143 2.23 10.30 2.40
N TYR A 144 2.76 11.51 2.48
CA TYR A 144 4.14 11.75 2.88
C TYR A 144 4.31 13.14 3.52
N ASP A 145 5.46 13.34 4.15
CA ASP A 145 5.91 14.64 4.63
C ASP A 145 6.80 15.29 3.56
N PRO A 146 6.37 16.39 2.91
CA PRO A 146 7.17 17.07 1.90
C PRO A 146 8.32 17.90 2.49
N THR A 147 8.35 18.12 3.82
CA THR A 147 9.45 18.85 4.49
C THR A 147 10.69 17.99 4.65
N VAL A 148 10.52 16.67 4.60
CA VAL A 148 11.61 15.72 4.49
C VAL A 148 12.12 15.79 3.05
N HIS A 149 13.35 16.26 2.86
CA HIS A 149 13.99 16.32 1.54
C HIS A 149 14.08 14.94 0.90
N ILE A 150 13.05 14.63 0.14
CA ILE A 150 12.97 13.58 -0.86
C ILE A 150 12.90 14.38 -2.16
N GLN A 151 14.00 14.46 -2.92
CA GLN A 151 13.97 15.10 -4.24
C GLN A 151 12.84 14.44 -5.03
N MET A 152 11.82 15.18 -5.45
CA MET A 152 10.66 14.62 -6.16
C MET A 152 10.80 14.90 -7.65
N PRO A 153 10.45 13.96 -8.53
CA PRO A 153 10.22 14.27 -9.93
C PRO A 153 8.89 15.03 -10.07
N GLU A 154 8.85 16.05 -10.94
CA GLU A 154 7.59 16.66 -11.37
C GLU A 154 6.80 15.61 -12.17
N ILE A 155 5.56 15.36 -11.76
CA ILE A 155 4.64 14.40 -12.41
C ILE A 155 4.00 15.07 -13.63
#